data_AF-A0A2Z3KHY4-F1
#
_entry.id   AF-A0A2Z3KHY4-F1
#
_cell.length_a   1.000
_cell.length_b   1.000
_cell.length_c   1.000
_cell.angle_alpha   90.00
_cell.angle_beta   90.00
_cell.angle_gamma   90.00
#
_symmetry.space_group_name_H-M   'P 1'
#
loop_
_entity.id
_entity.type
_entity.pdbx_description
1 polymer ?
#
loop_
_entity_poly.entity_id
_entity_poly.type
_entity_poly.pdbx_seq_one_letter_code
_entity_poly.pdbx_strand_id
1 'polypeptide(L)' 'MVTRYRTFDIKINDSGRVIVDFDSQLLNRMPYEFEPQFELISEAEDAIDKYWGKEARRFSEEVLS' A
#
# COMPACT_ATOMS: atom_id res chain seq x y z
N MET A 1 -12.79 1.36 -10.96
CA MET A 1 -12.13 2.68 -10.77
C MET A 1 -10.79 2.43 -10.10
N VAL A 2 -9.71 3.07 -10.58
CA VAL A 2 -8.36 2.93 -10.01
C VAL A 2 -7.95 4.29 -9.46
N THR A 3 -7.73 4.38 -8.16
CA THR A 3 -7.24 5.56 -7.46
C THR A 3 -5.76 5.36 -7.16
N ARG A 4 -4.91 6.32 -7.53
CA ARG A 4 -3.48 6.28 -7.19
C ARG A 4 -3.22 7.00 -5.89
N TYR A 5 -2.52 6.33 -4.97
CA TYR A 5 -2.08 6.92 -3.72
C TYR A 5 -0.62 6.55 -3.46
N ARG A 6 0.27 7.54 -3.50
CA ARG A 6 1.73 7.34 -3.48
C ARG A 6 2.16 6.39 -4.62
N THR A 7 2.78 5.27 -4.29
CA THR A 7 3.22 4.22 -5.23
C THR A 7 2.26 3.03 -5.28
N PHE A 8 1.06 3.17 -4.71
CA PHE A 8 0.04 2.14 -4.69
C PHE A 8 -1.12 2.53 -5.62
N ASP A 9 -1.60 1.53 -6.35
CA ASP A 9 -2.88 1.57 -7.01
C ASP A 9 -3.93 1.00 -6.02
N ILE A 10 -5.07 1.69 -5.90
CA ILE A 10 -6.20 1.29 -5.08
C ILE A 10 -7.37 1.02 -6.03
N LYS A 11 -7.89 -0.21 -6.00
CA LYS A 11 -8.91 -0.70 -6.93
C LYS A 11 -10.09 -1.24 -6.15
N ILE A 12 -11.31 -0.94 -6.58
CA ILE A 12 -12.49 -1.60 -6.05
C ILE A 12 -12.88 -2.72 -7.02
N ASN A 13 -12.96 -3.95 -6.52
CA ASN A 13 -13.36 -5.10 -7.33
C ASN A 13 -14.89 -5.20 -7.47
N ASP A 14 -15.38 -6.14 -8.29
CA ASP A 14 -16.80 -6.31 -8.58
C ASP A 14 -17.65 -6.70 -7.34
N SER A 15 -17.01 -7.14 -6.25
CA SER A 15 -17.64 -7.41 -4.96
C SER A 15 -17.68 -6.19 -4.03
N GLY A 16 -17.23 -5.02 -4.49
CA GLY A 16 -17.14 -3.80 -3.69
C GLY A 16 -15.94 -3.76 -2.75
N ARG A 17 -14.97 -4.68 -2.88
CA ARG A 17 -13.80 -4.74 -2.00
C ARG A 17 -12.69 -3.85 -2.51
N VAL A 18 -12.03 -3.14 -1.58
CA VAL A 18 -10.82 -2.37 -1.87
C VAL A 18 -9.61 -3.29 -1.89
N ILE A 19 -8.96 -3.37 -3.04
CA ILE A 19 -7.69 -4.06 -3.28
C ILE A 19 -6.63 -2.98 -3.45
N VAL A 20 -5.53 -3.13 -2.73
CA VAL A 20 -4.38 -2.24 -2.82
C VAL A 20 -3.23 -3.02 -3.44
N ASP A 21 -2.75 -2.59 -4.59
CA ASP A 21 -1.62 -3.18 -5.27
C ASP A 21 -0.48 -2.17 -5.44
N PHE A 22 0.74 -2.69 -5.49
CA PHE A 22 1.92 -1.86 -5.69
C PHE A 22 2.08 -1.56 -7.19
N ASP A 23 2.35 -0.31 -7.57
CA ASP A 23 2.77 -0.01 -8.94
C ASP A 23 4.18 -0.60 -9.14
N SER A 24 4.19 -1.84 -9.63
CA SER A 24 5.39 -2.65 -9.86
C SER A 24 6.42 -1.98 -10.77
N GLN A 25 6.04 -0.94 -11.52
CA GLN A 25 6.98 -0.21 -12.39
C GLN A 25 7.89 0.73 -11.61
N LEU A 26 7.45 1.22 -10.44
CA LEU A 26 8.20 2.19 -9.64
C LEU A 26 9.08 1.54 -8.57
N LEU A 27 8.69 0.37 -8.09
CA LEU A 27 9.45 -0.39 -7.11
C LEU A 27 9.59 -1.83 -7.60
N ASN A 28 10.84 -2.25 -7.79
CA ASN A 28 11.26 -3.61 -8.13
C ASN A 28 10.99 -4.58 -6.94
N ARG A 29 9.79 -4.54 -6.38
CA ARG A 29 9.35 -5.26 -5.18
C ARG A 29 8.16 -6.14 -5.51
N MET A 30 8.04 -7.24 -4.76
CA MET A 30 6.87 -8.11 -4.87
C MET A 30 5.59 -7.32 -4.54
N PRO A 31 4.48 -7.57 -5.24
CA PRO A 31 3.19 -6.98 -4.91
C PRO A 31 2.88 -7.23 -3.44
N TYR A 32 2.56 -6.17 -2.70
CA TYR A 32 2.10 -6.29 -1.31
C TYR A 32 0.59 -6.12 -1.28
N GLU A 33 -0.11 -7.19 -0.96
CA GLU A 33 -1.54 -7.17 -0.72
C GLU A 33 -1.76 -7.05 0.79
N PHE A 34 -2.54 -6.05 1.20
CA PHE A 34 -2.90 -5.87 2.60
C PHE A 34 -3.87 -6.98 3.02
N GLU A 35 -3.55 -7.72 4.10
CA GLU A 35 -4.44 -8.73 4.67
C GLU A 35 -5.81 -8.18 5.15
N PRO A 36 -5.90 -6.98 5.77
CA PRO A 36 -7.20 -6.38 6.06
C PRO A 36 -7.92 -5.99 4.77
N GLN A 37 -9.17 -6.45 4.64
CA GLN A 37 -10.08 -5.98 3.61
C GLN A 37 -10.62 -4.61 4.03
N PHE A 38 -10.44 -3.59 3.20
CA PHE A 38 -10.95 -2.25 3.48
C PHE A 38 -12.32 -2.06 2.83
N GLU A 39 -13.23 -1.40 3.55
CA GLU A 39 -14.55 -1.02 3.02
C GLU A 39 -14.50 0.39 2.42
N LEU A 40 -13.56 1.23 2.89
CA LEU A 40 -13.39 2.60 2.43
C LEU A 40 -11.98 2.84 1.86
N ILE A 41 -11.88 3.73 0.87
CA ILE A 41 -10.59 4.17 0.31
C ILE A 41 -9.71 4.81 1.39
N SER A 42 -10.30 5.59 2.30
CA SER A 42 -9.56 6.25 3.39
C SER A 42 -8.88 5.26 4.35
N GLU A 43 -9.48 4.09 4.58
CA GLU A 43 -8.86 3.05 5.41
C GLU A 43 -7.64 2.43 4.72
N ALA A 44 -7.71 2.27 3.40
CA ALA A 44 -6.59 1.84 2.58
C ALA A 44 -5.46 2.88 2.58
N GLU A 45 -5.78 4.17 2.47
CA GLU A 45 -4.79 5.26 2.55
C GLU A 45 -4.06 5.27 3.91
N ASP A 46 -4.80 5.15 5.02
CA ASP A 46 -4.24 5.05 6.38
C ASP A 46 -3.32 3.83 6.53
N ALA A 47 -3.67 2.70 5.93
CA ALA A 47 -2.84 1.50 5.95
C ALA A 47 -1.54 1.67 5.14
N ILE A 48 -1.63 2.32 3.98
CA ILE A 48 -0.46 2.66 3.14
C ILE A 48 0.48 3.60 3.90
N ASP A 49 -0.05 4.61 4.59
CA ASP A 49 0.77 5.54 5.37
C ASP A 49 1.48 4.82 6.53
N LYS A 50 0.79 3.92 7.24
CA LYS A 50 1.40 3.07 8.28
C LYS A 50 2.48 2.15 7.72
N TYR A 51 2.29 1.58 6.53
CA TYR A 51 3.30 0.77 5.84
C TYR A 51 4.58 1.59 5.60
N TRP A 52 4.44 2.78 5.01
CA TRP A 52 5.59 3.64 4.74
C TRP A 52 6.28 4.13 6.01
N GLY A 53 5.53 4.42 7.08
CA GLY A 53 6.12 4.75 8.38
C GLY A 53 7.00 3.63 8.94
N LYS A 54 6.56 2.37 8.80
CA LYS A 54 7.36 1.20 9.22
C LYS A 54 8.57 0.97 8.33
N GLU A 55 8.42 1.08 7.01
CA GLU A 55 9.52 0.90 6.06
C GLU A 55 10.59 2.00 6.23
N ALA A 56 10.19 3.26 6.40
CA ALA A 56 11.11 4.36 6.67
C ALA A 56 11.91 4.14 7.97
N ARG A 57 11.24 3.61 9.01
CA ARG A 57 11.91 3.24 10.26
C ARG A 57 12.88 2.09 10.08
N ARG A 58 12.49 1.01 9.40
CA ARG A 58 13.38 -0.13 9.08
C ARG A 58 14.61 0.32 8.30
N PHE A 59 14.42 1.13 7.27
CA PHE A 59 15.51 1.66 6.46
C PHE A 59 16.46 2.52 7.30
N SER A 60 15.92 3.33 8.22
CA SER A 60 16.75 4.13 9.14
C SER A 60 17.54 3.25 10.12
N GLU A 61 16.95 2.17 10.63
CA GLU A 61 17.61 1.22 11.54
C GLU A 61 18.68 0.37 10.82
N GLU A 62 18.47 -0.02 9.55
CA GLU A 62 19.46 -0.71 8.71
C GLU A 62 20.64 0.18 8.30
N VAL A 63 20.41 1.47 8.01
CA VAL A 63 21.48 2.40 7.61
C VAL A 63 22.33 2.86 8.81
N LEU A 64 21.77 2.82 10.03
CA LEU A 64 22.47 3.19 11.27
C LEU A 64 23.15 2.00 11.98
N SER A 65 23.06 0.78 11.44
CA SER A 65 23.79 -0.42 11.93
C SER A 65 25.08 -0.67 11.15
#